data_AF-A0A1G1JBB0-F1
#
_entry.id   AF-A0A1G1JBB0-F1
#
_cell.length_a   1.000
_cell.length_b   1.000
_cell.length_c   1.000
_cell.angle_alpha   90.00
_cell.angle_beta   90.00
_cell.angle_gamma   90.00
#
_symmetry.space_group_name_H-M   'P 1'
#
loop_
_entity.id
_entity.type
_entity.pdbx_description
1 polymer ?
#
loop_
_entity_poly.entity_id
_entity_poly.type
_entity_poly.pdbx_seq_one_letter_code
_entity_poly.pdbx_strand_id
1 'polypeptide(L)' 'MTYKRIYDLKFKKHVPTFKLRKRFPGEMRKIARVALLQLPNVVLRELVRREKELRKLIQLREYLLKKNGAKRRNGTANGS' A
#
# COMPACT_ATOMS: atom_id res chain seq x y z
N MET A 1 -7.02 12.86 0.69
CA MET A 1 -5.67 12.21 0.63
C MET A 1 -5.67 11.05 -0.37
N THR A 2 -4.58 10.79 -1.08
CA THR A 2 -4.47 9.65 -2.03
C THR A 2 -3.94 8.39 -1.35
N TYR A 3 -4.25 7.21 -1.91
CA TYR A 3 -3.70 5.93 -1.43
C TYR A 3 -2.16 5.91 -1.43
N LYS A 4 -1.54 6.48 -2.46
CA LYS A 4 -0.08 6.58 -2.58
C LYS A 4 0.54 7.29 -1.38
N ARG A 5 -0.06 8.41 -0.94
CA ARG A 5 0.51 9.20 0.17
C ARG A 5 0.40 8.48 1.51
N ILE A 6 -0.69 7.75 1.76
CA ILE A 6 -0.85 6.90 2.95
C ILE A 6 0.13 5.72 2.91
N TYR A 7 0.30 5.11 1.73
CA TYR A 7 1.28 4.03 1.51
C TYR A 7 2.71 4.51 1.79
N ASP A 8 3.12 5.65 1.24
CA ASP A 8 4.46 6.21 1.46
C ASP A 8 4.69 6.50 2.95
N LEU A 9 3.69 7.03 3.66
CA LEU A 9 3.81 7.25 5.10
C LEU A 9 3.98 5.94 5.87
N LYS A 10 3.18 4.91 5.58
CA LYS A 10 3.25 3.63 6.30
C LYS A 10 4.52 2.84 5.98
N PHE A 11 4.87 2.70 4.71
CA PHE A 11 5.90 1.75 4.25
C PHE A 11 7.27 2.40 3.99
N LYS A 12 7.36 3.71 3.74
CA LYS A 12 8.65 4.40 3.55
C LYS A 12 9.06 5.21 4.77
N LYS A 13 8.10 5.88 5.41
CA LYS A 13 8.35 6.65 6.63
C LYS A 13 8.04 5.88 7.92
N HIS A 14 7.72 4.58 7.80
CA HIS A 14 7.42 3.68 8.92
C HIS A 14 6.39 4.23 9.92
N VAL A 15 5.43 5.04 9.44
CA VAL A 15 4.40 5.63 10.31
C VAL A 15 3.39 4.54 10.71
N PRO A 16 3.20 4.29 12.02
CA PRO A 16 2.24 3.29 12.48
C PRO A 16 0.80 3.64 12.09
N THR A 17 -0.02 2.61 11.87
CA THR A 17 -1.43 2.75 11.49
C THR A 17 -2.22 3.63 12.47
N PHE A 18 -1.95 3.54 13.78
CA PHE A 18 -2.64 4.36 14.79
C PHE A 18 -2.32 5.86 14.65
N LYS A 19 -1.07 6.22 14.33
CA LYS A 19 -0.68 7.61 14.06
C LYS A 19 -1.35 8.13 12.78
N LEU A 20 -1.48 7.29 11.75
CA LEU A 20 -2.20 7.63 10.53
C LEU A 20 -3.69 7.88 10.79
N ARG A 21 -4.33 7.03 11.61
CA ARG A 21 -5.74 7.20 12.00
C ARG A 21 -5.96 8.50 12.77
N LYS A 22 -5.08 8.84 13.72
CA LYS A 22 -5.16 10.09 14.49
C LYS A 22 -4.98 11.32 13.59
N ARG A 23 -4.06 11.26 12.63
CA ARG A 23 -3.72 12.40 11.76
C ARG A 23 -4.70 12.60 10.60
N PHE A 24 -5.37 11.53 10.16
CA PHE A 24 -6.30 11.56 9.01
C PHE A 24 -7.58 10.76 9.33
N PRO A 25 -8.43 11.23 10.25
CA PRO A 25 -9.62 10.50 10.67
C PRO A 25 -10.63 10.28 9.53
N GLY A 26 -10.75 11.21 8.58
CA GLY A 26 -11.62 11.06 7.40
C GLY A 26 -11.16 10.00 6.38
N GLU A 27 -9.96 9.44 6.54
CA GLU A 27 -9.35 8.52 5.57
C GLU A 27 -9.28 7.07 6.09
N MET A 28 -10.03 6.73 7.15
CA MET A 28 -9.97 5.42 7.81
C MET A 28 -10.08 4.24 6.84
N ARG A 29 -11.00 4.28 5.87
CA ARG A 29 -11.12 3.20 4.86
C ARG A 29 -9.85 3.02 4.05
N LYS A 30 -9.19 4.12 3.63
CA LYS A 30 -7.94 4.04 2.87
C LYS A 30 -6.79 3.56 3.75
N ILE A 31 -6.72 4.04 4.99
CA ILE A 31 -5.70 3.63 5.98
C ILE A 31 -5.83 2.14 6.27
N ALA A 32 -7.03 1.62 6.50
CA ALA A 32 -7.26 0.20 6.75
C ALA A 32 -6.83 -0.65 5.55
N ARG A 33 -7.22 -0.26 4.32
CA ARG A 33 -6.80 -0.95 3.09
C ARG A 33 -5.28 -0.97 2.94
N VAL A 34 -4.61 0.17 3.15
CA VAL A 34 -3.14 0.26 3.09
C VAL A 34 -2.49 -0.55 4.22
N ALA A 35 -3.10 -0.62 5.39
CA ALA A 35 -2.62 -1.45 6.50
C ALA A 35 -2.66 -2.93 6.15
N LEU A 36 -3.74 -3.40 5.51
CA LEU A 36 -3.88 -4.78 5.04
C LEU A 36 -2.82 -5.17 4.02
N LEU A 37 -2.30 -4.23 3.23
CA LEU A 37 -1.23 -4.53 2.24
C LEU A 37 0.08 -5.02 2.88
N GLN A 38 0.24 -4.89 4.20
CA GLN A 38 1.39 -5.46 4.92
C GLN A 38 1.32 -6.99 5.00
N LEU A 39 0.12 -7.56 4.82
CA LEU A 39 -0.10 -9.00 4.91
C LEU A 39 0.20 -9.69 3.57
N PRO A 40 0.66 -10.96 3.61
CA PRO A 40 0.79 -11.76 2.40
C PRO A 40 -0.58 -12.06 1.77
N ASN A 41 -0.59 -12.33 0.46
CA ASN A 41 -1.83 -12.54 -0.29
C ASN A 41 -2.63 -13.75 0.22
N VAL A 42 -1.97 -14.78 0.75
CA VAL A 42 -2.60 -15.97 1.34
C VAL A 42 -3.45 -15.55 2.55
N VAL A 43 -2.87 -14.78 3.46
CA VAL A 43 -3.57 -14.25 4.64
C VAL A 43 -4.70 -13.29 4.24
N LEU A 44 -4.50 -12.47 3.20
CA LEU A 44 -5.58 -11.61 2.68
C LEU A 44 -6.77 -12.41 2.14
N ARG A 45 -6.54 -13.56 1.50
CA ARG A 45 -7.60 -14.46 1.02
C ARG A 45 -8.40 -15.06 2.16
N GLU A 46 -7.74 -15.42 3.26
CA GLU A 46 -8.40 -15.96 4.46
C GLU A 46 -9.22 -14.88 5.20
N LEU A 47 -8.68 -13.67 5.32
CA LEU A 47 -9.32 -12.59 6.07
C LEU A 47 -10.44 -11.89 5.27
N VAL A 48 -10.32 -11.79 3.95
CA VAL A 48 -11.25 -11.04 3.09
C VAL A 48 -12.13 -12.01 2.33
N ARG A 49 -13.24 -12.42 2.96
CA ARG A 49 -14.22 -13.36 2.38
C ARG A 49 -14.93 -12.84 1.13
N ARG A 50 -15.03 -11.51 0.96
CA ARG A 50 -15.65 -10.90 -0.22
C ARG A 50 -14.66 -10.81 -1.38
N GLU A 51 -14.82 -11.67 -2.39
CA GLU A 51 -13.91 -11.74 -3.54
C GLU A 51 -13.73 -10.37 -4.24
N LYS A 52 -14.80 -9.59 -4.39
CA LYS A 52 -14.75 -8.25 -4.99
C LYS A 52 -13.87 -7.28 -4.19
N GLU A 53 -13.81 -7.41 -2.86
CA GLU A 53 -12.95 -6.58 -2.02
C GLU A 53 -11.51 -7.06 -2.04
N LEU A 54 -11.32 -8.38 -2.01
CA LEU A 54 -10.01 -9.01 -2.16
C LEU A 54 -9.35 -8.60 -3.48
N ARG A 55 -10.08 -8.67 -4.60
CA ARG A 55 -9.58 -8.27 -5.93
C ARG A 55 -9.16 -6.81 -5.95
N LYS A 56 -9.93 -5.92 -5.32
CA LYS A 56 -9.57 -4.50 -5.17
C LYS A 56 -8.30 -4.29 -4.35
N LEU A 57 -8.10 -5.07 -3.28
CA LEU A 57 -6.89 -5.00 -2.45
C LEU A 57 -5.65 -5.47 -3.22
N ILE A 58 -5.76 -6.56 -3.96
CA ILE A 58 -4.67 -7.09 -4.79
C ILE A 58 -4.30 -6.08 -5.89
N GLN A 59 -5.28 -5.55 -6.62
CA GLN A 59 -5.06 -4.51 -7.62
C GLN A 59 -4.42 -3.24 -7.03
N LEU A 60 -4.85 -2.84 -5.83
CA LEU A 60 -4.25 -1.71 -5.13
C LEU A 60 -2.80 -1.99 -4.76
N ARG A 61 -2.49 -3.20 -4.29
CA ARG A 61 -1.11 -3.65 -3.99
C ARG A 61 -0.24 -3.57 -5.24
N GLU A 62 -0.69 -4.17 -6.33
CA GLU A 62 0.01 -4.17 -7.60
C GLU A 62 0.23 -2.77 -8.13
N TYR A 63 -0.79 -1.91 -8.08
CA TYR A 63 -0.66 -0.50 -8.49
C TYR A 63 0.40 0.24 -7.69
N LEU A 64 0.40 0.07 -6.37
CA LEU A 64 1.35 0.75 -5.47
C LEU A 64 2.77 0.17 -5.61
N LEU A 65 2.91 -1.13 -5.85
CA LEU A 65 4.20 -1.78 -6.08
C LEU A 65 4.77 -1.45 -7.45
N LYS A 66 3.98 -1.57 -8.54
CA LYS A 66 4.40 -1.27 -9.92
C LYS A 66 4.82 0.19 -10.09
N LYS A 67 4.05 1.12 -9.52
CA LYS A 67 4.38 2.55 -9.55
C LYS A 67 5.61 2.91 -8.70
N ASN A 68 6.00 2.06 -7.75
CA ASN A 68 7.24 2.20 -6.99
C ASN A 68 8.43 1.46 -7.63
N GLY A 69 8.21 0.33 -8.31
CA GLY A 69 9.22 -0.40 -9.08
C GLY A 69 9.71 0.38 -10.30
N ALA A 70 8.83 1.17 -10.93
CA ALA A 70 9.22 2.10 -11.99
C ALA A 70 10.22 3.18 -11.52
N LYS A 71 10.32 3.45 -10.21
CA LYS A 71 11.31 4.41 -9.66
C LYS A 71 12.69 3.77 -9.40
N ARG A 72 12.85 2.45 -9.58
CA ARG A 72 14.12 1.72 -9.36
C ARG A 72 14.80 1.25 -10.65
N ARG A 73 14.36 1.67 -11.83
CA ARG A 73 14.97 1.29 -13.14
C ARG A 73 15.55 2.44 -13.97
N ASN A 74 15.78 3.62 -13.38
CA ASN A 74 16.53 4.72 -14.03
C ASN A 74 17.73 5.14 -13.17
N GLY A 75 18.76 4.30 -13.21
CA GLY A 75 20.04 4.42 -12.49
C GLY A 75 20.54 3.00 -12.27
N THR A 76 21.33 2.41 -13.14
CA THR A 76 22.53 2.96 -13.79
C THR A 76 22.70 2.28 -15.15
N ALA A 77 22.71 3.08 -16.22
CA ALA A 77 23.43 2.76 -17.44
C ALA A 77 24.57 3.79 -17.55
N ASN A 78 25.75 3.29 -17.90
CA ASN A 78 27.00 3.97 -18.28
C ASN A 78 27.96 4.45 -17.16
N GLY A 79 29.22 4.00 -17.29
CA GLY A 79 30.37 4.66 -16.67
C GLY A 79 31.62 3.79 -16.51
N SER A 80 32.31 3.51 -17.63
CA SER A 80 33.72 3.08 -17.79
C SER A 80 34.10 1.62 -17.52
#